data_AF-A0A6S7BB14-F1
#
_entry.id   AF-A0A6S7BB14-F1
#
_cell.length_a   1.000
_cell.length_b   1.000
_cell.length_c   1.000
_cell.angle_alpha   90.00
_cell.angle_beta   90.00
_cell.angle_gamma   90.00
#
_symmetry.space_group_name_H-M   'P 1'
#
loop_
_entity.id
_entity.type
_entity.pdbx_description
1 polymer ?
#
loop_
_entity_poly.entity_id
_entity_poly.type
_entity_poly.pdbx_seq_one_letter_code
_entity_poly.pdbx_strand_id
1 'polypeptide(L)'
;MRKEAVVAFTQFTKCVDVKDKVYPGVPTVAAVLAAIAILVFGGGLSPYTAIPLLLIVIGFCNWWLYDRLLCLGGDRCAIGFLGAVEPSSGKSGLEAFDTDFSFNLVLAPHQYQELPPDYPPPGPPPFPPDPKEEEKKFKEALHRQIADDGLQGVLIKETATTGDEKTIFGTKKYDFQGYFSTLGGWSVKYTFQPYLHCEFEGAGVMDLLHAAEAALAFATAAAVFCAIPVVGWVVCAVLSVVAAIIAIVGVIGAMNDKAQPTVYDPVTGKTSSEMHSGSDILFVKGTWVFDTFHEGWNEIHPVKECYRIATARFERADVIDWDDAIASYMVAIHRWTWDATKLPVRTPIKLDGPPKPRDWTDWVAFWCDHVGTTSDPLTVAAQARPENQWAVHPLIDGCRPEPGVDPDPGPR
;
A
#
# COMPACT_ATOMS: atom_id res chain seq x y z
N MET A 1 24.87 9.12 -17.32
CA MET A 1 24.27 7.86 -16.81
C MET A 1 22.77 8.00 -16.99
N ARG A 2 22.07 7.03 -17.59
CA ARG A 2 20.61 7.09 -17.68
C ARG A 2 20.03 6.96 -16.26
N LYS A 3 19.11 7.84 -15.87
CA LYS A 3 18.28 7.63 -14.68
C LYS A 3 17.48 6.35 -14.89
N GLU A 4 17.38 5.52 -13.86
CA GLU A 4 16.50 4.34 -13.90
C GLU A 4 15.08 4.83 -14.15
N ALA A 5 14.38 4.20 -15.10
CA ALA A 5 12.98 4.50 -15.33
C ALA A 5 12.20 4.20 -14.06
N VAL A 6 11.28 5.09 -13.68
CA VAL A 6 10.41 4.82 -12.54
C VAL A 6 9.55 3.62 -12.89
N VAL A 7 9.69 2.55 -12.09
CA VAL A 7 8.97 1.30 -12.30
C VAL A 7 7.62 1.42 -11.62
N ALA A 8 6.53 1.33 -12.40
CA ALA A 8 5.20 1.14 -11.82
C ALA A 8 5.18 -0.20 -11.07
N PHE A 9 4.61 -0.20 -9.87
CA PHE A 9 4.52 -1.44 -9.09
C PHE A 9 3.51 -2.40 -9.72
N THR A 10 3.79 -3.70 -9.60
CA THR A 10 2.89 -4.75 -10.10
C THR A 10 1.61 -4.77 -9.28
N GLN A 11 0.49 -5.02 -9.97
CA GLN A 11 -0.82 -5.21 -9.38
C GLN A 11 -1.33 -6.61 -9.75
N PHE A 12 -1.67 -7.40 -8.75
CA PHE A 12 -2.32 -8.70 -8.89
C PHE A 12 -3.78 -8.66 -8.40
N THR A 13 -4.10 -7.80 -7.44
CA THR A 13 -5.43 -7.67 -6.87
C THR A 13 -6.32 -6.71 -7.67
N LYS A 14 -7.62 -6.93 -7.55
CA LYS A 14 -8.66 -6.08 -8.10
C LYS A 14 -9.75 -5.87 -7.05
N CYS A 15 -10.17 -4.62 -6.89
CA CYS A 15 -11.34 -4.32 -6.09
C CYS A 15 -12.64 -4.53 -6.87
N VAL A 16 -13.72 -4.81 -6.16
CA VAL A 16 -15.08 -4.99 -6.70
C VAL A 16 -16.06 -4.00 -6.08
N ASP A 17 -17.12 -3.69 -6.82
CA ASP A 17 -18.28 -3.04 -6.21
C ASP A 17 -18.99 -4.02 -5.28
N VAL A 18 -19.60 -3.51 -4.21
CA VAL A 18 -20.34 -4.34 -3.22
C VAL A 18 -21.36 -5.26 -3.88
N LYS A 19 -22.11 -4.74 -4.86
CA LYS A 19 -23.14 -5.50 -5.60
C LYS A 19 -22.59 -6.63 -6.46
N ASP A 20 -21.30 -6.58 -6.80
CA ASP A 20 -20.64 -7.51 -7.71
C ASP A 20 -19.85 -8.57 -6.94
N LYS A 21 -19.93 -8.58 -5.60
CA LYS A 21 -19.28 -9.58 -4.76
C LYS A 21 -19.78 -10.99 -5.08
N VAL A 22 -18.84 -11.86 -5.39
CA VAL A 22 -19.10 -13.27 -5.70
C VAL A 22 -19.13 -14.11 -4.43
N TYR A 23 -18.29 -13.77 -3.44
CA TYR A 23 -18.19 -14.51 -2.19
C TYR A 23 -18.82 -13.69 -1.04
N PRO A 24 -20.01 -14.08 -0.55
CA PRO A 24 -20.71 -13.34 0.51
C PRO A 24 -20.03 -13.44 1.89
N GLY A 25 -18.90 -14.16 1.99
CA GLY A 25 -18.12 -14.25 3.21
C GLY A 25 -16.70 -14.75 2.92
N VAL A 26 -15.83 -14.55 3.91
CA VAL A 26 -14.44 -15.04 3.89
C VAL A 26 -14.48 -16.57 3.74
N PRO A 27 -13.85 -17.16 2.70
CA PRO A 27 -13.65 -18.61 2.65
C PRO A 27 -13.08 -19.04 3.99
N THR A 28 -13.59 -20.10 4.60
CA THR A 28 -13.11 -20.48 5.93
C THR A 28 -11.61 -20.75 5.84
N VAL A 29 -10.81 -19.84 6.38
CA VAL A 29 -9.33 -19.90 6.33
C VAL A 29 -8.85 -21.27 6.84
N ALA A 30 -9.57 -21.83 7.81
CA ALA A 30 -9.38 -23.19 8.30
C ALA A 30 -9.55 -24.29 7.24
N ALA A 31 -10.51 -24.19 6.31
CA ALA A 31 -10.69 -25.16 5.24
C ALA A 31 -9.58 -25.08 4.19
N VAL A 32 -9.12 -23.86 3.87
CA VAL A 32 -7.98 -23.66 2.96
C VAL A 32 -6.71 -24.23 3.57
N LEU A 33 -6.48 -23.98 4.86
CA LEU A 33 -5.36 -24.57 5.61
C LEU A 33 -5.42 -26.10 5.63
N ALA A 34 -6.58 -26.66 5.92
CA ALA A 34 -6.77 -28.10 5.89
C ALA A 34 -6.47 -28.65 4.48
N ALA A 35 -6.93 -27.96 3.43
CA ALA A 35 -6.65 -28.36 2.06
C ALA A 35 -5.15 -28.33 1.73
N ILE A 36 -4.46 -27.25 2.06
CA ILE A 36 -3.01 -27.12 1.86
C ILE A 36 -2.26 -28.20 2.65
N ALA A 37 -2.58 -28.39 3.93
CA ALA A 37 -1.94 -29.39 4.76
C ALA A 37 -2.15 -30.82 4.22
N ILE A 38 -3.36 -31.16 3.78
CA ILE A 38 -3.66 -32.48 3.21
C ILE A 38 -2.93 -32.67 1.87
N LEU A 39 -2.83 -31.63 1.03
CA LEU A 39 -2.06 -31.67 -0.21
C LEU A 39 -0.56 -31.89 0.05
N VAL A 40 0.01 -31.21 1.05
CA VAL A 40 1.44 -31.27 1.39
C VAL A 40 1.82 -32.57 2.10
N PHE A 41 1.03 -33.06 3.06
CA PHE A 41 1.36 -34.22 3.90
C PHE A 41 0.85 -35.57 3.34
N GLY A 42 0.59 -35.64 2.03
CA GLY A 42 0.40 -36.91 1.32
C GLY A 42 -1.05 -37.37 1.10
N GLY A 43 -2.05 -36.61 1.57
CA GLY A 43 -3.46 -36.86 1.24
C GLY A 43 -3.85 -36.48 -0.19
N GLY A 44 -2.99 -35.75 -0.91
CA GLY A 44 -3.14 -35.38 -2.32
C GLY A 44 -2.65 -36.41 -3.35
N LEU A 45 -2.14 -37.58 -2.92
CA LEU A 45 -1.65 -38.59 -3.87
C LEU A 45 -2.78 -39.33 -4.63
N SER A 46 -4.00 -39.27 -4.11
CA SER A 46 -5.19 -39.69 -4.87
C SER A 46 -5.71 -38.49 -5.66
N PRO A 47 -5.87 -38.58 -6.99
CA PRO A 47 -6.37 -37.45 -7.76
C PRO A 47 -7.82 -37.09 -7.40
N TYR A 48 -8.61 -38.06 -6.92
CA TYR A 48 -9.98 -37.83 -6.46
C TYR A 48 -10.06 -37.01 -5.17
N THR A 49 -9.03 -37.03 -4.33
CA THR A 49 -8.93 -36.15 -3.17
C THR A 49 -8.23 -34.84 -3.53
N ALA A 50 -7.23 -34.85 -4.42
CA ALA A 50 -6.50 -33.66 -4.82
C ALA A 50 -7.41 -32.62 -5.52
N ILE A 51 -8.27 -33.04 -6.45
CA ILE A 51 -9.16 -32.15 -7.21
C ILE A 51 -10.00 -31.22 -6.31
N PRO A 52 -10.83 -31.73 -5.37
CA PRO A 52 -11.64 -30.85 -4.53
C PRO A 52 -10.78 -29.95 -3.62
N LEU A 53 -9.62 -30.41 -3.14
CA LEU A 53 -8.72 -29.59 -2.33
C LEU A 53 -8.11 -28.44 -3.14
N LEU A 54 -7.67 -28.71 -4.37
CA LEU A 54 -7.15 -27.70 -5.28
C LEU A 54 -8.22 -26.67 -5.66
N LEU A 55 -9.47 -27.10 -5.87
CA LEU A 55 -10.59 -26.19 -6.12
C LEU A 55 -10.87 -25.27 -4.91
N ILE A 56 -10.69 -25.76 -3.67
CA ILE A 56 -10.79 -24.92 -2.46
C ILE A 56 -9.68 -23.86 -2.46
N VAL A 57 -8.43 -24.24 -2.77
CA VAL A 57 -7.29 -23.32 -2.84
C VAL A 57 -7.50 -22.28 -3.95
N ILE A 58 -7.92 -22.70 -5.15
CA ILE A 58 -8.22 -21.79 -6.28
C ILE A 58 -9.36 -20.83 -5.91
N GLY A 59 -10.41 -21.31 -5.26
CA GLY A 59 -11.49 -20.45 -4.78
C GLY A 59 -11.01 -19.40 -3.78
N PHE A 60 -10.11 -19.77 -2.87
CA PHE A 60 -9.49 -18.83 -1.94
C PHE A 60 -8.62 -17.80 -2.65
N CYS A 61 -7.74 -18.22 -3.57
CA CYS A 61 -6.90 -17.29 -4.33
C CYS A 61 -7.74 -16.31 -5.16
N ASN A 62 -8.80 -16.78 -5.82
CA ASN A 62 -9.70 -15.91 -6.57
C ASN A 62 -10.44 -14.91 -5.66
N TRP A 63 -10.88 -15.36 -4.48
CA TRP A 63 -11.45 -14.45 -3.49
C TRP A 63 -10.44 -13.38 -3.05
N TRP A 64 -9.22 -13.80 -2.68
CA TRP A 64 -8.16 -12.91 -2.22
C TRP A 64 -7.79 -11.87 -3.28
N LEU A 65 -7.56 -12.31 -4.51
CA LEU A 65 -7.10 -11.47 -5.61
C LEU A 65 -8.22 -10.61 -6.20
N TYR A 66 -9.48 -11.09 -6.24
CA TYR A 66 -10.49 -10.46 -7.10
C TYR A 66 -11.81 -10.10 -6.41
N ASP A 67 -12.00 -10.38 -5.12
CA ASP A 67 -13.28 -10.17 -4.45
C ASP A 67 -13.17 -9.60 -3.02
N ARG A 68 -12.00 -9.78 -2.38
CA ARG A 68 -11.70 -9.31 -1.01
C ARG A 68 -11.82 -7.79 -0.87
N LEU A 69 -11.30 -7.04 -1.84
CA LEU A 69 -11.19 -5.59 -1.78
C LEU A 69 -12.44 -4.91 -2.34
N LEU A 70 -13.00 -3.95 -1.62
CA LEU A 70 -14.13 -3.14 -2.09
C LEU A 70 -13.63 -1.80 -2.66
N CYS A 71 -14.09 -1.41 -3.84
CA CYS A 71 -13.68 -0.14 -4.44
C CYS A 71 -14.32 1.05 -3.73
N LEU A 72 -13.53 2.04 -3.31
CA LEU A 72 -14.02 3.27 -2.66
C LEU A 72 -13.98 4.52 -3.54
N GLY A 73 -13.36 4.43 -4.72
CA GLY A 73 -13.33 5.55 -5.66
C GLY A 73 -12.20 5.52 -6.68
N GLY A 74 -11.65 4.35 -6.98
CA GLY A 74 -10.53 4.19 -7.91
C GLY A 74 -9.23 4.71 -7.33
N ASP A 75 -8.34 5.19 -8.21
CA ASP A 75 -7.02 5.62 -7.80
C ASP A 75 -7.07 6.95 -7.05
N ARG A 76 -6.39 7.00 -5.91
CA ARG A 76 -6.23 8.19 -5.07
C ARG A 76 -4.76 8.46 -4.83
N CYS A 77 -4.48 9.73 -4.56
CA CYS A 77 -3.17 10.24 -4.22
C CYS A 77 -3.17 10.70 -2.77
N ALA A 78 -2.07 10.46 -2.06
CA ALA A 78 -1.88 10.97 -0.71
C ALA A 78 -0.43 11.41 -0.51
N ILE A 79 -0.25 12.38 0.37
CA ILE A 79 1.05 12.77 0.91
C ILE A 79 1.00 12.63 2.41
N GLY A 80 2.01 11.96 2.97
CA GLY A 80 2.08 11.79 4.41
C GLY A 80 3.49 11.50 4.92
N PHE A 81 3.62 11.65 6.23
CA PHE A 81 4.81 11.28 6.96
C PHE A 81 4.78 9.79 7.28
N LEU A 82 5.87 9.09 6.99
CA LEU A 82 6.00 7.66 7.22
C LEU A 82 6.11 7.36 8.71
N GLY A 83 5.02 6.91 9.32
CA GLY A 83 4.95 6.61 10.74
C GLY A 83 5.47 5.23 11.09
N ALA A 84 5.09 4.22 10.31
CA ALA A 84 5.49 2.83 10.53
C ALA A 84 5.64 2.07 9.21
N VAL A 85 6.50 1.06 9.22
CA VAL A 85 6.73 0.12 8.13
C VAL A 85 6.54 -1.29 8.68
N GLU A 86 5.76 -2.09 7.97
CA GLU A 86 5.38 -3.46 8.32
C GLU A 86 5.84 -4.38 7.18
N PRO A 87 7.10 -4.85 7.23
CA PRO A 87 7.65 -5.63 6.15
C PRO A 87 7.01 -7.02 6.09
N SER A 88 6.83 -7.52 4.87
CA SER A 88 6.37 -8.88 4.56
C SER A 88 7.22 -9.98 5.22
N SER A 89 8.47 -9.69 5.60
CA SER A 89 9.36 -10.62 6.29
C SER A 89 8.95 -10.92 7.75
N GLY A 90 8.17 -10.03 8.39
CA GLY A 90 7.68 -10.21 9.75
C GLY A 90 6.48 -11.14 9.88
N LYS A 91 5.77 -11.41 8.77
CA LYS A 91 4.56 -12.22 8.73
C LYS A 91 4.89 -13.71 8.83
N SER A 92 4.07 -14.47 9.58
CA SER A 92 4.31 -15.90 9.84
C SER A 92 3.02 -16.72 9.79
N GLY A 93 3.16 -18.04 9.66
CA GLY A 93 2.01 -18.95 9.59
C GLY A 93 1.10 -18.64 8.40
N LEU A 94 -0.13 -18.24 8.69
CA LEU A 94 -1.13 -17.87 7.68
C LEU A 94 -0.86 -16.52 7.02
N GLU A 95 -0.37 -15.57 7.81
CA GLU A 95 0.00 -14.24 7.32
C GLU A 95 1.19 -14.32 6.37
N ALA A 96 1.90 -15.45 6.31
CA ALA A 96 2.99 -15.64 5.34
C ALA A 96 2.51 -15.68 3.88
N PHE A 97 1.21 -15.93 3.64
CA PHE A 97 0.63 -15.82 2.29
C PHE A 97 0.27 -14.37 1.94
N ASP A 98 0.09 -13.52 2.93
CA ASP A 98 0.06 -12.09 2.73
C ASP A 98 1.50 -11.63 2.53
N THR A 99 1.89 -11.61 1.27
CA THR A 99 3.24 -11.23 0.83
C THR A 99 3.44 -9.72 0.68
N ASP A 100 2.44 -8.95 1.09
CA ASP A 100 2.38 -7.51 0.84
C ASP A 100 3.34 -6.77 1.79
N PHE A 101 3.94 -5.70 1.28
CA PHE A 101 4.77 -4.78 2.06
C PHE A 101 3.91 -3.59 2.46
N SER A 102 3.65 -3.48 3.76
CA SER A 102 2.68 -2.52 4.28
C SER A 102 3.38 -1.37 5.00
N PHE A 103 2.79 -0.17 4.95
CA PHE A 103 3.29 0.99 5.68
C PHE A 103 2.16 1.97 5.99
N ASN A 104 2.41 2.84 6.94
CA ASN A 104 1.39 3.71 7.53
C ASN A 104 1.80 5.18 7.41
N LEU A 105 0.92 6.01 6.84
CA LEU A 105 1.14 7.43 6.64
C LEU A 105 0.31 8.28 7.60
N VAL A 106 0.97 9.22 8.30
CA VAL A 106 0.29 10.37 8.89
C VAL A 106 0.03 11.37 7.77
N LEU A 107 -1.23 11.55 7.39
CA LEU A 107 -1.60 12.42 6.27
C LEU A 107 -1.20 13.86 6.53
N ALA A 108 -0.50 14.49 5.61
CA ALA A 108 -0.17 15.91 5.72
C ALA A 108 -1.44 16.79 5.69
N PRO A 109 -1.51 17.91 6.44
CA PRO A 109 -0.51 18.49 7.34
C PRO A 109 -0.52 17.94 8.77
N HIS A 110 -1.14 16.78 9.02
CA HIS A 110 -1.31 16.34 10.40
C HIS A 110 0.03 16.03 11.06
N GLN A 111 0.11 16.35 12.34
CA GLN A 111 1.29 16.16 13.17
C GLN A 111 1.41 14.71 13.62
N TYR A 112 2.62 14.33 13.99
CA TYR A 112 2.88 13.00 14.54
C TYR A 112 2.11 12.74 15.84
N GLN A 113 1.79 13.80 16.59
CA GLN A 113 0.84 13.79 17.69
C GLN A 113 -0.07 15.02 17.60
N GLU A 114 -1.38 14.80 17.58
CA GLU A 114 -2.37 15.88 17.64
C GLU A 114 -3.28 15.74 18.85
N LEU A 115 -3.62 16.89 19.43
CA LEU A 115 -4.65 17.00 20.46
C LEU A 115 -5.92 17.54 19.79
N PRO A 116 -7.04 16.81 19.81
CA PRO A 116 -8.28 17.30 19.23
C PRO A 116 -8.74 18.58 19.94
N PRO A 117 -9.18 19.63 19.21
CA PRO A 117 -9.61 20.88 19.81
C PRO A 117 -10.78 20.72 20.80
N ASP A 118 -11.63 19.72 20.57
CA ASP A 118 -12.79 19.37 21.37
C ASP A 118 -12.48 18.36 22.49
N TYR A 119 -11.23 17.86 22.58
CA TYR A 119 -10.78 17.00 23.67
C TYR A 119 -10.23 17.89 24.81
N PRO A 120 -11.01 18.12 25.90
CA PRO A 120 -10.61 19.03 26.95
C PRO A 120 -9.30 18.55 27.60
N PRO A 121 -8.41 19.47 28.01
CA PRO A 121 -7.29 19.08 28.86
C PRO A 121 -7.86 18.37 30.10
N PRO A 122 -7.23 17.28 30.59
CA PRO A 122 -7.75 16.55 31.73
C PRO A 122 -8.01 17.52 32.89
N GLY A 123 -9.29 17.68 33.23
CA GLY A 123 -9.70 18.58 34.31
C GLY A 123 -9.15 18.10 35.67
N PRO A 124 -9.07 18.98 36.68
CA PRO A 124 -8.81 18.52 38.04
C PRO A 124 -9.93 17.56 38.46
N PRO A 125 -9.60 16.43 39.09
CA PRO A 125 -10.56 15.33 39.24
C PRO A 125 -11.72 15.72 40.14
N PRO A 126 -12.93 15.24 39.81
CA PRO A 126 -13.58 14.32 40.72
C PRO A 126 -13.91 13.04 39.95
N PHE A 127 -13.27 11.93 40.37
CA PHE A 127 -13.24 10.60 39.74
C PHE A 127 -12.27 10.44 38.56
N PRO A 128 -11.37 9.44 38.60
CA PRO A 128 -10.67 9.04 37.40
C PRO A 128 -11.70 8.38 36.47
N PRO A 129 -11.96 8.93 35.27
CA PRO A 129 -12.74 8.20 34.26
C PRO A 129 -12.05 6.86 33.94
N ASP A 130 -12.81 5.86 33.47
CA ASP A 130 -12.22 4.60 33.00
C ASP A 130 -11.18 4.92 31.91
N PRO A 131 -9.88 4.57 32.11
CA PRO A 131 -8.83 4.88 31.16
C PRO A 131 -9.16 4.43 29.73
N LYS A 132 -9.90 3.33 29.57
CA LYS A 132 -10.29 2.81 28.25
C LYS A 132 -11.37 3.65 27.57
N GLU A 133 -12.28 4.23 28.36
CA GLU A 133 -13.36 5.07 27.83
C GLU A 133 -12.80 6.43 27.37
N GLU A 134 -11.87 7.00 28.13
CA GLU A 134 -11.16 8.22 27.74
C GLU A 134 -10.30 8.01 26.49
N GLU A 135 -9.57 6.90 26.44
CA GLU A 135 -8.80 6.53 25.25
C GLU A 135 -9.71 6.41 24.02
N LYS A 136 -10.87 5.75 24.17
CA LYS A 136 -11.85 5.64 23.08
C LYS A 136 -12.37 7.01 22.64
N LYS A 137 -12.77 7.88 23.56
CA LYS A 137 -13.24 9.24 23.24
C LYS A 137 -12.15 10.08 22.55
N PHE A 138 -10.91 9.96 23.01
CA PHE A 138 -9.77 10.63 22.39
C PHE A 138 -9.58 10.15 20.95
N LYS A 139 -9.56 8.83 20.73
CA LYS A 139 -9.45 8.22 19.41
C LYS A 139 -10.55 8.67 18.47
N GLU A 140 -11.80 8.66 18.92
CA GLU A 140 -12.96 9.11 18.13
C GLU A 140 -12.91 10.61 17.81
N ALA A 141 -12.47 11.45 18.75
CA ALA A 141 -12.30 12.88 18.51
C ALA A 141 -11.19 13.18 17.50
N LEU A 142 -10.03 12.54 17.66
CA LEU A 142 -8.90 12.68 16.75
C LEU A 142 -9.23 12.15 15.36
N HIS A 143 -9.87 10.99 15.29
CA HIS A 143 -10.29 10.43 14.01
C HIS A 143 -11.23 11.39 13.26
N ARG A 144 -12.26 11.93 13.92
CA ARG A 144 -13.18 12.91 13.30
C ARG A 144 -12.46 14.18 12.84
N GLN A 145 -11.54 14.70 13.64
CA GLN A 145 -10.76 15.89 13.27
C GLN A 145 -10.01 15.68 11.94
N ILE A 146 -9.34 14.53 11.80
CA ILE A 146 -8.55 14.23 10.59
C ILE A 146 -9.50 13.86 9.44
N ALA A 147 -10.48 12.99 9.66
CA ALA A 147 -11.38 12.50 8.62
C ALA A 147 -12.24 13.61 7.98
N ASP A 148 -12.55 14.66 8.74
CA ASP A 148 -13.36 15.80 8.29
C ASP A 148 -12.51 17.07 8.01
N ASP A 149 -11.19 16.92 7.84
CA ASP A 149 -10.26 18.04 7.57
C ASP A 149 -10.54 18.80 6.26
N GLY A 150 -11.22 18.17 5.31
CA GLY A 150 -11.46 18.69 3.96
C GLY A 150 -10.21 18.68 3.06
N LEU A 151 -9.14 18.00 3.49
CA LEU A 151 -7.88 17.85 2.76
C LEU A 151 -7.77 16.39 2.28
N GLN A 152 -7.22 15.51 3.11
CA GLN A 152 -6.97 14.10 2.78
C GLN A 152 -7.77 13.13 3.66
N GLY A 153 -8.44 13.64 4.69
CA GLY A 153 -9.20 12.88 5.68
C GLY A 153 -10.23 11.91 5.10
N VAL A 154 -10.76 12.22 3.91
CA VAL A 154 -11.68 11.33 3.20
C VAL A 154 -11.11 9.92 3.01
N LEU A 155 -9.78 9.79 2.85
CA LEU A 155 -9.12 8.51 2.63
C LEU A 155 -9.18 7.59 3.83
N ILE A 156 -9.30 8.15 5.03
CA ILE A 156 -9.44 7.41 6.28
C ILE A 156 -10.88 7.46 6.82
N LYS A 157 -11.80 8.17 6.17
CA LYS A 157 -13.15 8.37 6.68
C LYS A 157 -13.96 7.06 6.67
N GLU A 158 -14.72 6.81 7.74
CA GLU A 158 -15.73 5.74 7.76
C GLU A 158 -16.62 5.81 6.50
N THR A 159 -16.57 4.77 5.68
CA THR A 159 -17.42 4.67 4.51
C THR A 159 -18.71 3.95 4.86
N ALA A 160 -19.84 4.68 4.81
CA ALA A 160 -21.17 4.13 5.06
C ALA A 160 -21.66 3.11 4.01
N THR A 161 -20.83 2.78 3.02
CA THR A 161 -21.19 2.02 1.81
C THR A 161 -21.32 0.52 2.02
N THR A 162 -20.86 -0.03 3.13
CA THR A 162 -21.19 -1.39 3.54
C THR A 162 -22.44 -1.32 4.43
N GLY A 163 -23.61 -1.31 3.79
CA GLY A 163 -24.91 -1.11 4.44
C GLY A 163 -25.23 -2.15 5.53
N ASP A 164 -26.51 -2.25 5.91
CA ASP A 164 -27.03 -3.25 6.86
C ASP A 164 -26.84 -4.73 6.40
N GLU A 165 -25.94 -5.00 5.47
CA GLU A 165 -25.54 -6.33 5.04
C GLU A 165 -25.02 -7.11 6.25
N LYS A 166 -25.86 -8.06 6.66
CA LYS A 166 -25.44 -9.19 7.48
C LYS A 166 -24.34 -9.91 6.70
N THR A 167 -23.10 -9.77 7.14
CA THR A 167 -22.09 -10.79 6.83
C THR A 167 -22.64 -12.14 7.31
N ILE A 168 -22.12 -13.26 6.78
CA ILE A 168 -22.51 -14.60 7.24
C ILE A 168 -22.23 -14.79 8.76
N PHE A 169 -21.48 -13.88 9.39
CA PHE A 169 -21.18 -13.81 10.82
C PHE A 169 -21.94 -12.69 11.59
N GLY A 170 -22.91 -12.02 10.95
CA GLY A 170 -23.74 -10.95 11.54
C GLY A 170 -23.58 -9.58 10.85
N THR A 171 -24.45 -8.63 11.21
CA THR A 171 -24.27 -7.20 10.87
C THR A 171 -23.04 -6.70 11.62
N LYS A 172 -21.89 -6.60 10.96
CA LYS A 172 -20.84 -5.71 11.41
C LYS A 172 -21.04 -4.41 10.64
N LYS A 173 -21.51 -3.38 11.33
CA LYS A 173 -21.21 -2.01 10.93
C LYS A 173 -19.69 -1.97 10.87
N TYR A 174 -19.13 -1.72 9.70
CA TYR A 174 -17.69 -1.60 9.55
C TYR A 174 -17.28 -0.25 10.16
N ASP A 175 -17.22 -0.20 11.48
CA ASP A 175 -16.77 0.96 12.25
C ASP A 175 -15.24 1.01 12.12
N PHE A 176 -14.77 1.80 11.15
CA PHE A 176 -13.36 2.14 11.00
C PHE A 176 -12.95 2.99 12.20
N GLN A 177 -12.00 2.50 13.02
CA GLN A 177 -11.47 3.29 14.14
C GLN A 177 -10.22 4.09 13.77
N GLY A 178 -9.68 3.95 12.56
CA GLY A 178 -8.31 4.37 12.28
C GLY A 178 -7.34 3.30 12.76
N TYR A 179 -6.37 2.95 11.92
CA TYR A 179 -5.24 2.18 12.41
C TYR A 179 -4.50 3.03 13.43
N PHE A 180 -4.26 2.46 14.60
CA PHE A 180 -3.61 3.09 15.73
C PHE A 180 -2.39 2.25 16.10
N SER A 181 -1.21 2.61 15.58
CA SER A 181 0.04 1.97 15.99
C SER A 181 0.62 2.64 17.23
N THR A 182 1.09 1.83 18.19
CA THR A 182 1.93 2.34 19.27
C THR A 182 3.28 2.78 18.71
N LEU A 183 3.72 3.96 19.14
CA LEU A 183 5.00 4.53 18.75
C LEU A 183 6.04 4.16 19.82
N GLY A 184 7.20 3.66 19.41
CA GLY A 184 8.31 3.36 20.31
C GLY A 184 9.00 4.65 20.77
N GLY A 185 9.06 4.92 22.07
CA GLY A 185 9.81 6.04 22.64
C GLY A 185 9.27 6.52 24.00
N TRP A 186 10.15 6.88 24.93
CA TRP A 186 9.83 7.16 26.34
C TRP A 186 9.11 8.51 26.61
N SER A 187 8.82 9.31 25.59
CA SER A 187 8.32 10.69 25.73
C SER A 187 6.98 10.97 25.05
N VAL A 188 6.25 9.94 24.62
CA VAL A 188 4.96 10.08 23.94
C VAL A 188 3.82 10.06 24.96
N LYS A 189 3.03 11.14 25.05
CA LYS A 189 1.92 11.26 26.01
C LYS A 189 0.65 10.53 25.54
N TYR A 190 0.46 10.40 24.22
CA TYR A 190 -0.62 9.65 23.56
C TYR A 190 -0.05 8.89 22.37
N THR A 191 -0.17 7.56 22.34
CA THR A 191 0.44 6.69 21.31
C THR A 191 -0.48 6.43 20.13
N PHE A 192 -1.37 7.38 19.79
CA PHE A 192 -2.48 7.14 18.90
C PHE A 192 -2.58 8.24 17.85
N GLN A 193 -2.39 7.86 16.59
CA GLN A 193 -2.57 8.71 15.42
C GLN A 193 -3.34 7.90 14.37
N PRO A 194 -4.41 8.42 13.76
CA PRO A 194 -5.01 7.80 12.59
C PRO A 194 -4.02 7.76 11.43
N TYR A 195 -3.78 6.58 10.88
CA TYR A 195 -2.94 6.38 9.71
C TYR A 195 -3.76 6.04 8.48
N LEU A 196 -3.27 6.45 7.31
CA LEU A 196 -3.63 5.82 6.05
C LEU A 196 -2.72 4.61 5.85
N HIS A 197 -3.33 3.42 5.81
CA HIS A 197 -2.63 2.18 5.50
C HIS A 197 -2.38 2.09 3.99
N CYS A 198 -1.20 1.61 3.60
CA CYS A 198 -0.77 1.51 2.21
C CYS A 198 0.00 0.21 2.02
N GLU A 199 -0.29 -0.54 0.95
CA GLU A 199 0.35 -1.83 0.70
C GLU A 199 0.90 -1.91 -0.73
N PHE A 200 2.18 -2.29 -0.86
CA PHE A 200 2.72 -2.79 -2.12
C PHE A 200 2.47 -4.28 -2.21
N GLU A 201 1.92 -4.69 -3.33
CA GLU A 201 1.47 -6.07 -3.49
C GLU A 201 2.63 -7.04 -3.73
N GLY A 202 2.57 -8.20 -3.06
CA GLY A 202 3.43 -9.34 -3.33
C GLY A 202 2.76 -10.34 -4.29
N ALA A 203 3.58 -11.10 -5.02
CA ALA A 203 3.05 -12.07 -6.00
C ALA A 203 2.57 -13.38 -5.38
N GLY A 204 2.76 -13.58 -4.07
CA GLY A 204 2.61 -14.88 -3.41
C GLY A 204 1.28 -15.59 -3.69
N VAL A 205 0.15 -14.88 -3.54
CA VAL A 205 -1.18 -15.49 -3.79
C VAL A 205 -1.45 -15.75 -5.27
N MET A 206 -0.89 -14.93 -6.16
CA MET A 206 -0.95 -15.14 -7.62
C MET A 206 -0.15 -16.40 -8.01
N ASP A 207 1.04 -16.58 -7.46
CA ASP A 207 1.85 -17.79 -7.67
C ASP A 207 1.15 -19.04 -7.14
N LEU A 208 0.49 -18.94 -5.98
CA LEU A 208 -0.32 -20.03 -5.43
C LEU A 208 -1.47 -20.39 -6.37
N LEU A 209 -2.15 -19.40 -6.94
CA LEU A 209 -3.24 -19.61 -7.91
C LEU A 209 -2.73 -20.39 -9.12
N HIS A 210 -1.67 -19.89 -9.78
CA HIS A 210 -1.11 -20.53 -10.96
C HIS A 210 -0.62 -21.95 -10.69
N ALA A 211 0.02 -22.19 -9.53
CA ALA A 211 0.45 -23.51 -9.15
C ALA A 211 -0.73 -24.45 -8.88
N ALA A 212 -1.79 -23.97 -8.22
CA ALA A 212 -2.98 -24.77 -7.95
C ALA A 212 -3.74 -25.14 -9.23
N GLU A 213 -3.86 -24.21 -10.19
CA GLU A 213 -4.44 -24.46 -11.51
C GLU A 213 -3.63 -25.48 -12.32
N ALA A 214 -2.30 -25.33 -12.34
CA ALA A 214 -1.42 -26.30 -12.98
C ALA A 214 -1.55 -27.69 -12.34
N ALA A 215 -1.49 -27.79 -11.01
CA ALA A 215 -1.67 -29.04 -10.28
C ALA A 215 -3.05 -29.67 -10.55
N LEU A 216 -4.10 -28.86 -10.67
CA LEU A 216 -5.47 -29.32 -10.96
C LEU A 216 -5.56 -29.97 -12.34
N ALA A 217 -4.89 -29.43 -13.35
CA ALA A 217 -4.84 -30.02 -14.68
C ALA A 217 -4.21 -31.43 -14.64
N PHE A 218 -3.08 -31.58 -13.92
CA PHE A 218 -2.42 -32.88 -13.75
C PHE A 218 -3.26 -33.87 -12.92
N ALA A 219 -3.88 -33.42 -11.84
CA ALA A 219 -4.76 -34.25 -11.01
C ALA A 219 -5.99 -34.74 -11.79
N THR A 220 -6.58 -33.87 -12.62
CA THR A 220 -7.71 -34.23 -13.49
C THR A 220 -7.31 -35.27 -14.52
N ALA A 221 -6.16 -35.08 -15.18
CA ALA A 221 -5.63 -36.06 -16.11
C ALA A 221 -5.35 -37.41 -15.41
N ALA A 222 -4.73 -37.37 -14.22
CA ALA A 222 -4.48 -38.56 -13.42
C ALA A 222 -5.78 -39.33 -13.14
N ALA A 223 -6.85 -38.66 -12.69
CA ALA A 223 -8.15 -39.28 -12.42
C ALA A 223 -8.69 -40.08 -13.62
N VAL A 224 -8.58 -39.52 -14.83
CA VAL A 224 -8.99 -40.20 -16.08
C VAL A 224 -8.16 -41.47 -16.30
N PHE A 225 -6.84 -41.38 -16.16
CA PHE A 225 -5.96 -42.54 -16.35
C PHE A 225 -6.11 -43.61 -15.27
N CYS A 226 -6.51 -43.25 -14.03
CA CYS A 226 -6.73 -44.24 -12.97
C CYS A 226 -7.87 -45.22 -13.31
N ALA A 227 -8.77 -44.87 -14.23
CA ALA A 227 -9.83 -45.74 -14.72
C ALA A 227 -9.35 -46.80 -15.74
N ILE A 228 -8.14 -46.66 -16.29
CA ILE A 228 -7.57 -47.59 -17.29
C ILE A 228 -6.66 -48.61 -16.56
N PRO A 229 -6.97 -49.92 -16.61
CA PRO A 229 -6.18 -50.94 -15.91
C PRO A 229 -4.72 -51.02 -16.38
N VAL A 230 -3.83 -51.39 -15.47
CA VAL A 230 -2.40 -51.69 -15.71
C VAL A 230 -1.59 -50.47 -16.18
N VAL A 231 -1.72 -50.07 -17.45
CA VAL A 231 -0.95 -48.96 -18.03
C VAL A 231 -1.44 -47.62 -17.47
N GLY A 232 -2.77 -47.45 -17.35
CA GLY A 232 -3.35 -46.24 -16.81
C GLY A 232 -3.02 -46.01 -15.34
N TRP A 233 -2.87 -47.07 -14.54
CA TRP A 233 -2.45 -46.95 -13.14
C TRP A 233 -1.04 -46.38 -13.00
N VAL A 234 -0.10 -46.78 -13.86
CA VAL A 234 1.25 -46.23 -13.87
C VAL A 234 1.21 -44.75 -14.24
N VAL A 235 0.47 -44.39 -15.29
CA VAL A 235 0.31 -42.98 -15.71
C VAL A 235 -0.38 -42.14 -14.62
N CYS A 236 -1.44 -42.66 -14.01
CA CYS A 236 -2.16 -42.08 -12.87
C CYS A 236 -1.22 -41.78 -11.71
N ALA A 237 -0.37 -42.74 -11.32
CA ALA A 237 0.60 -42.55 -10.23
C ALA A 237 1.61 -41.44 -10.56
N VAL A 238 2.18 -41.45 -11.78
CA VAL A 238 3.15 -40.42 -12.21
C VAL A 238 2.50 -39.03 -12.22
N LEU A 239 1.33 -38.88 -12.83
CA LEU A 239 0.65 -37.59 -12.91
C LEU A 239 0.21 -37.07 -11.54
N SER A 240 -0.19 -37.96 -10.62
CA SER A 240 -0.54 -37.58 -9.24
C SER A 240 0.68 -37.08 -8.46
N VAL A 241 1.85 -37.71 -8.65
CA VAL A 241 3.11 -37.24 -8.06
C VAL A 241 3.51 -35.88 -8.63
N VAL A 242 3.37 -35.68 -9.94
CA VAL A 242 3.64 -34.37 -10.57
C VAL A 242 2.71 -33.29 -10.00
N ALA A 243 1.41 -33.56 -9.89
CA ALA A 243 0.44 -32.63 -9.30
C ALA A 243 0.82 -32.26 -7.85
N ALA A 244 1.20 -33.25 -7.02
CA ALA A 244 1.63 -33.03 -5.64
C ALA A 244 2.91 -32.18 -5.56
N ILE A 245 3.91 -32.44 -6.42
CA ILE A 245 5.14 -31.64 -6.48
C ILE A 245 4.84 -30.19 -6.84
N ILE A 246 4.01 -29.96 -7.87
CA ILE A 246 3.62 -28.61 -8.29
C ILE A 246 2.92 -27.88 -7.14
N ALA A 247 1.99 -28.53 -6.44
CA ALA A 247 1.28 -27.93 -5.32
C ALA A 247 2.24 -27.56 -4.16
N ILE A 248 3.17 -28.46 -3.80
CA ILE A 248 4.16 -28.20 -2.74
C ILE A 248 5.10 -27.06 -3.11
N VAL A 249 5.65 -27.07 -4.32
CA VAL A 249 6.54 -26.01 -4.81
C VAL A 249 5.79 -24.68 -4.91
N GLY A 250 4.53 -24.71 -5.36
CA GLY A 250 3.65 -23.54 -5.40
C GLY A 250 3.43 -22.90 -4.04
N VAL A 251 3.13 -23.70 -3.01
CA VAL A 251 2.98 -23.21 -1.62
C VAL A 251 4.28 -22.59 -1.11
N ILE A 252 5.43 -23.24 -1.35
CA ILE A 252 6.73 -22.70 -0.92
C ILE A 252 7.08 -21.42 -1.68
N GLY A 253 6.83 -21.37 -2.99
CA GLY A 253 7.05 -20.19 -3.82
C GLY A 253 6.20 -19.02 -3.34
N ALA A 254 4.90 -19.27 -3.17
CA ALA A 254 3.93 -18.29 -2.68
C ALA A 254 4.34 -17.62 -1.37
N MET A 255 4.87 -18.37 -0.41
CA MET A 255 5.30 -17.82 0.89
C MET A 255 6.62 -17.03 0.84
N ASN A 256 7.39 -17.18 -0.25
CA ASN A 256 8.71 -16.56 -0.41
C ASN A 256 8.73 -15.44 -1.45
N ASP A 257 7.74 -15.34 -2.33
CA ASP A 257 7.61 -14.23 -3.29
C ASP A 257 6.99 -12.99 -2.64
N LYS A 258 7.83 -12.31 -1.87
CA LYS A 258 7.48 -11.17 -1.02
C LYS A 258 7.68 -9.85 -1.75
N ALA A 259 6.78 -8.90 -1.55
CA ALA A 259 6.96 -7.53 -2.00
C ALA A 259 8.24 -6.92 -1.39
N GLN A 260 9.08 -6.34 -2.25
CA GLN A 260 10.30 -5.61 -1.90
C GLN A 260 10.32 -4.29 -2.69
N PRO A 261 9.47 -3.33 -2.35
CA PRO A 261 9.35 -2.09 -3.11
C PRO A 261 10.65 -1.28 -3.06
N THR A 262 10.93 -0.55 -4.13
CA THR A 262 11.96 0.47 -4.15
C THR A 262 11.31 1.84 -4.37
N VAL A 263 11.62 2.79 -3.50
CA VAL A 263 11.08 4.15 -3.55
C VAL A 263 12.07 5.05 -4.28
N TYR A 264 11.59 5.78 -5.27
CA TYR A 264 12.39 6.78 -5.98
C TYR A 264 12.46 8.08 -5.19
N ASP A 265 13.65 8.65 -5.08
CA ASP A 265 13.91 9.97 -4.51
C ASP A 265 14.22 10.97 -5.65
N PRO A 266 13.27 11.88 -5.97
CA PRO A 266 13.44 12.90 -6.99
C PRO A 266 14.63 13.85 -6.77
N VAL A 267 15.06 14.06 -5.52
CA VAL A 267 16.18 14.96 -5.21
C VAL A 267 17.51 14.33 -5.61
N THR A 268 17.70 13.06 -5.27
CA THR A 268 18.95 12.34 -5.52
C THR A 268 18.97 11.61 -6.86
N GLY A 269 17.80 11.37 -7.46
CA GLY A 269 17.63 10.57 -8.67
C GLY A 269 17.92 9.08 -8.46
N LYS A 270 17.80 8.60 -7.21
CA LYS A 270 18.11 7.22 -6.82
C LYS A 270 16.87 6.51 -6.30
N THR A 271 16.85 5.20 -6.49
CA THR A 271 15.89 4.27 -5.89
C THR A 271 16.49 3.70 -4.59
N SER A 272 15.64 3.43 -3.59
CA SER A 272 16.03 2.82 -2.32
C SER A 272 14.98 1.81 -1.88
N SER A 273 15.39 0.62 -1.47
CA SER A 273 14.50 -0.35 -0.78
C SER A 273 14.25 0.02 0.69
N GLU A 274 15.03 0.98 1.23
CA GLU A 274 14.91 1.43 2.61
C GLU A 274 13.93 2.60 2.70
N MET A 275 12.83 2.39 3.42
CA MET A 275 11.91 3.42 3.89
C MET A 275 12.17 3.70 5.37
N HIS A 276 12.34 4.97 5.73
CA HIS A 276 12.76 5.37 7.08
C HIS A 276 11.57 5.91 7.87
N SER A 277 10.93 5.03 8.64
CA SER A 277 9.92 5.41 9.63
C SER A 277 10.45 6.52 10.53
N GLY A 278 9.64 7.55 10.77
CA GLY A 278 10.05 8.69 11.59
C GLY A 278 10.79 9.80 10.82
N SER A 279 11.07 9.61 9.53
CA SER A 279 11.92 10.53 8.75
C SER A 279 11.37 10.82 7.36
N ASP A 280 10.92 9.82 6.62
CA ASP A 280 10.53 10.03 5.23
C ASP A 280 9.13 10.65 5.11
N ILE A 281 8.98 11.60 4.19
CA ILE A 281 7.67 12.09 3.72
C ILE A 281 7.47 11.51 2.32
N LEU A 282 6.38 10.78 2.16
CA LEU A 282 6.08 10.02 0.96
C LEU A 282 4.88 10.64 0.24
N PHE A 283 4.96 10.67 -1.09
CA PHE A 283 3.78 10.68 -1.95
C PHE A 283 3.46 9.23 -2.32
N VAL A 284 2.18 8.88 -2.27
CA VAL A 284 1.67 7.59 -2.71
C VAL A 284 0.49 7.78 -3.65
N LYS A 285 0.38 6.91 -4.64
CA LYS A 285 -0.78 6.78 -5.50
C LYS A 285 -1.11 5.31 -5.68
N GLY A 286 -2.38 4.96 -5.59
CA GLY A 286 -2.86 3.59 -5.80
C GLY A 286 -4.36 3.50 -5.66
N THR A 287 -4.89 2.28 -5.71
CA THR A 287 -6.34 2.06 -5.64
C THR A 287 -6.82 2.26 -4.22
N TRP A 288 -7.81 3.13 -4.02
CA TRP A 288 -8.44 3.32 -2.71
C TRP A 288 -9.53 2.28 -2.49
N VAL A 289 -9.31 1.43 -1.49
CA VAL A 289 -10.13 0.25 -1.23
C VAL A 289 -10.47 0.12 0.24
N PHE A 290 -11.49 -0.67 0.51
CA PHE A 290 -11.77 -1.22 1.83
C PHE A 290 -11.43 -2.72 1.82
N ASP A 291 -10.49 -3.14 2.65
CA ASP A 291 -10.12 -4.55 2.78
C ASP A 291 -11.06 -5.27 3.74
N THR A 292 -11.82 -6.24 3.22
CA THR A 292 -12.78 -7.01 4.03
C THR A 292 -12.16 -8.15 4.84
N PHE A 293 -10.87 -8.45 4.66
CA PHE A 293 -10.18 -9.46 5.45
C PHE A 293 -9.78 -8.94 6.84
N HIS A 294 -9.52 -7.64 6.96
CA HIS A 294 -9.16 -7.00 8.22
C HIS A 294 -10.33 -6.20 8.81
N GLU A 295 -10.33 -6.00 10.14
CA GLU A 295 -11.37 -5.19 10.79
C GLU A 295 -11.11 -3.70 10.55
N GLY A 296 -11.78 -3.17 9.53
CA GLY A 296 -12.11 -1.75 9.42
C GLY A 296 -11.01 -0.90 8.81
N TRP A 297 -10.44 -1.26 7.66
CA TRP A 297 -9.36 -0.49 7.02
C TRP A 297 -9.78 0.00 5.63
N ASN A 298 -9.84 1.33 5.48
CA ASN A 298 -9.63 1.95 4.18
C ASN A 298 -8.13 2.06 3.95
N GLU A 299 -7.68 1.72 2.76
CA GLU A 299 -6.26 1.68 2.43
C GLU A 299 -6.03 2.03 0.97
N ILE A 300 -4.76 2.32 0.65
CA ILE A 300 -4.28 2.33 -0.72
C ILE A 300 -3.67 0.96 -1.00
N HIS A 301 -4.42 0.12 -1.73
CA HIS A 301 -4.01 -1.23 -2.11
C HIS A 301 -4.52 -1.59 -3.52
N PRO A 302 -3.62 -1.88 -4.48
CA PRO A 302 -2.17 -1.78 -4.34
C PRO A 302 -1.70 -0.33 -4.49
N VAL A 303 -0.57 -0.01 -3.87
CA VAL A 303 0.24 1.16 -4.21
C VAL A 303 0.83 0.95 -5.60
N LYS A 304 0.58 1.88 -6.51
CA LYS A 304 1.03 1.85 -7.92
C LYS A 304 2.23 2.75 -8.17
N GLU A 305 2.33 3.84 -7.42
CA GLU A 305 3.44 4.80 -7.50
C GLU A 305 3.77 5.32 -6.09
N CYS A 306 5.05 5.43 -5.75
CA CYS A 306 5.52 5.92 -4.45
C CYS A 306 6.84 6.67 -4.60
N TYR A 307 6.91 7.87 -4.03
CA TYR A 307 8.08 8.73 -4.09
C TYR A 307 8.43 9.27 -2.72
N ARG A 308 9.73 9.34 -2.40
CA ARG A 308 10.20 10.10 -1.24
C ARG A 308 10.31 11.56 -1.62
N ILE A 309 9.36 12.37 -1.19
CA ILE A 309 9.26 13.76 -1.62
C ILE A 309 9.97 14.71 -0.66
N ALA A 310 10.19 14.33 0.59
CA ALA A 310 10.98 15.12 1.53
C ALA A 310 11.51 14.26 2.68
N THR A 311 12.40 14.85 3.47
CA THR A 311 12.75 14.36 4.80
C THR A 311 12.13 15.29 5.83
N ALA A 312 11.41 14.73 6.79
CA ALA A 312 10.80 15.45 7.88
C ALA A 312 11.85 16.27 8.65
N ARG A 313 11.42 17.47 9.02
CA ARG A 313 12.13 18.36 9.94
C ARG A 313 11.19 18.60 11.10
N PHE A 314 11.76 18.71 12.29
CA PHE A 314 10.98 18.76 13.52
C PHE A 314 11.28 20.07 14.24
N GLU A 315 10.25 20.87 14.51
CA GLU A 315 10.37 22.04 15.38
C GLU A 315 10.55 21.59 16.84
N ARG A 316 9.87 20.50 17.19
CA ARG A 316 9.90 19.78 18.47
C ARG A 316 9.72 18.29 18.20
N ALA A 317 9.96 17.44 19.21
CA ALA A 317 9.92 15.98 19.05
C ALA A 317 8.61 15.41 18.47
N ASP A 318 7.52 16.16 18.55
CA ASP A 318 6.17 15.82 18.14
C ASP A 318 5.62 16.69 16.98
N VAL A 319 6.34 17.74 16.57
CA VAL A 319 5.86 18.72 15.59
C VAL A 319 6.74 18.74 14.35
N ILE A 320 6.19 18.29 13.24
CA ILE A 320 6.75 18.32 11.89
C ILE A 320 6.66 19.75 11.34
N ASP A 321 7.81 20.31 10.97
CA ASP A 321 7.93 21.52 10.17
C ASP A 321 7.68 21.18 8.69
N TRP A 322 6.40 21.03 8.39
CA TRP A 322 5.88 20.75 7.05
C TRP A 322 6.30 21.81 6.02
N ASP A 323 6.29 23.08 6.42
CA ASP A 323 6.65 24.21 5.56
C ASP A 323 8.16 24.13 5.18
N ASP A 324 9.06 23.85 6.14
CA ASP A 324 10.50 23.70 5.89
C ASP A 324 10.84 22.43 5.11
N ALA A 325 10.16 21.31 5.39
CA ALA A 325 10.41 20.05 4.69
C ALA A 325 10.11 20.17 3.19
N ILE A 326 8.94 20.74 2.85
CA ILE A 326 8.55 20.98 1.46
C ILE A 326 9.40 22.07 0.80
N ALA A 327 9.69 23.17 1.51
CA ALA A 327 10.58 24.19 0.97
C ALA A 327 11.97 23.64 0.67
N SER A 328 12.51 22.80 1.55
CA SER A 328 13.81 22.15 1.35
C SER A 328 13.81 21.25 0.12
N TYR A 329 12.74 20.47 -0.08
CA TYR A 329 12.55 19.68 -1.30
C TYR A 329 12.55 20.57 -2.55
N MET A 330 11.71 21.61 -2.59
CA MET A 330 11.58 22.49 -3.75
C MET A 330 12.87 23.24 -4.08
N VAL A 331 13.65 23.61 -3.05
CA VAL A 331 15.00 24.17 -3.26
C VAL A 331 15.95 23.12 -3.83
N ALA A 332 15.90 21.89 -3.35
CA ALA A 332 16.77 20.80 -3.81
C ALA A 332 16.53 20.40 -5.27
N ILE A 333 15.30 20.57 -5.77
CA ILE A 333 14.95 20.37 -7.19
C ILE A 333 15.00 21.67 -8.02
N HIS A 334 15.62 22.73 -7.48
CA HIS A 334 15.86 24.04 -8.13
C HIS A 334 14.60 24.79 -8.59
N ARG A 335 13.48 24.54 -7.91
CA ARG A 335 12.20 25.24 -8.16
C ARG A 335 12.07 26.45 -7.25
N TRP A 336 12.59 26.38 -6.03
CA TRP A 336 12.62 27.49 -5.07
C TRP A 336 14.06 27.85 -4.72
N THR A 337 14.28 29.00 -4.07
CA THR A 337 15.58 29.41 -3.50
C THR A 337 15.42 29.93 -2.09
N TRP A 338 16.48 29.92 -1.28
CA TRP A 338 16.46 30.57 0.03
C TRP A 338 16.77 32.06 -0.08
N ASP A 339 16.02 32.91 0.62
CA ASP A 339 16.32 34.34 0.76
C ASP A 339 17.57 34.54 1.63
N ALA A 340 18.72 34.70 0.97
CA ALA A 340 20.01 34.87 1.65
C ALA A 340 20.04 36.12 2.55
N THR A 341 19.17 37.11 2.33
CA THR A 341 19.13 38.35 3.11
C THR A 341 18.45 38.16 4.47
N LYS A 342 17.70 37.06 4.65
CA LYS A 342 16.94 36.77 5.88
C LYS A 342 17.59 35.73 6.77
N LEU A 343 18.79 35.26 6.43
CA LEU A 343 19.51 34.30 7.25
C LEU A 343 19.75 34.84 8.68
N PRO A 344 19.58 34.00 9.71
CA PRO A 344 19.41 32.55 9.67
C PRO A 344 17.98 32.06 9.41
N VAL A 345 16.99 32.95 9.28
CA VAL A 345 15.60 32.58 9.01
C VAL A 345 15.46 32.11 7.56
N ARG A 346 15.25 30.81 7.39
CA ARG A 346 15.04 30.17 6.09
C ARG A 346 13.69 30.59 5.51
N THR A 347 13.70 31.65 4.69
CA THR A 347 12.50 32.11 3.97
C THR A 347 12.60 31.66 2.51
N PRO A 348 11.72 30.77 2.02
CA PRO A 348 11.75 30.35 0.63
C PRO A 348 11.23 31.46 -0.30
N ILE A 349 11.90 31.61 -1.44
CA ILE A 349 11.48 32.40 -2.58
C ILE A 349 11.05 31.41 -3.66
N LYS A 350 9.77 31.47 -4.05
CA LYS A 350 9.19 30.58 -5.05
C LYS A 350 9.53 31.07 -6.45
N LEU A 351 10.05 30.20 -7.31
CA LEU A 351 10.16 30.49 -8.75
C LEU A 351 8.93 29.93 -9.49
N ASP A 352 8.43 28.77 -9.05
CA ASP A 352 7.30 28.02 -9.63
C ASP A 352 6.84 26.87 -8.69
N GLY A 353 5.93 26.01 -9.15
CA GLY A 353 5.29 24.95 -8.35
C GLY A 353 3.99 25.41 -7.68
N PRO A 354 3.41 24.60 -6.77
CA PRO A 354 2.06 24.86 -6.27
C PRO A 354 1.95 26.14 -5.41
N PRO A 355 0.74 26.72 -5.34
CA PRO A 355 0.54 28.13 -5.00
C PRO A 355 0.91 28.48 -3.55
N LYS A 356 0.74 27.58 -2.56
CA LYS A 356 0.97 27.87 -1.11
C LYS A 356 1.48 26.63 -0.34
N PRO A 357 2.49 26.77 0.56
CA PRO A 357 3.01 25.63 1.35
C PRO A 357 1.96 24.96 2.26
N ARG A 358 0.96 25.72 2.70
CA ARG A 358 -0.09 25.25 3.62
C ARG A 358 -1.34 24.73 2.93
N ASP A 359 -1.39 24.79 1.61
CA ASP A 359 -2.53 24.28 0.84
C ASP A 359 -2.22 22.84 0.41
N TRP A 360 -2.45 21.90 1.33
CA TRP A 360 -2.09 20.50 1.11
C TRP A 360 -2.95 19.84 0.02
N THR A 361 -4.15 20.33 -0.20
CA THR A 361 -4.99 19.91 -1.34
C THR A 361 -4.31 20.27 -2.66
N ASP A 362 -3.77 21.49 -2.78
CA ASP A 362 -2.99 21.90 -3.97
C ASP A 362 -1.71 21.06 -4.14
N TRP A 363 -1.03 20.70 -3.04
CA TRP A 363 0.16 19.84 -3.10
C TRP A 363 -0.15 18.43 -3.56
N VAL A 364 -1.17 17.80 -2.98
CA VAL A 364 -1.61 16.46 -3.39
C VAL A 364 -2.05 16.48 -4.84
N ALA A 365 -2.86 17.47 -5.26
CA ALA A 365 -3.28 17.64 -6.65
C ALA A 365 -2.09 17.83 -7.59
N PHE A 366 -1.16 18.73 -7.25
CA PHE A 366 0.06 18.96 -8.02
C PHE A 366 0.83 17.68 -8.24
N TRP A 367 1.09 16.90 -7.19
CA TRP A 367 1.79 15.63 -7.36
C TRP A 367 0.97 14.63 -8.17
N CYS A 368 -0.32 14.50 -7.87
CA CYS A 368 -1.20 13.56 -8.53
C CYS A 368 -1.27 13.79 -10.04
N ASP A 369 -1.38 15.06 -10.47
CA ASP A 369 -1.44 15.46 -11.87
C ASP A 369 -0.14 15.13 -12.59
N HIS A 370 1.01 15.56 -12.05
CA HIS A 370 2.30 15.38 -12.72
C HIS A 370 2.75 13.92 -12.72
N VAL A 371 2.51 13.19 -11.63
CA VAL A 371 2.70 11.75 -11.56
C VAL A 371 1.78 11.03 -12.55
N GLY A 372 0.52 11.46 -12.68
CA GLY A 372 -0.42 10.92 -13.66
C GLY A 372 0.05 11.01 -15.12
N THR A 373 0.90 11.99 -15.43
CA THR A 373 1.48 12.15 -16.78
C THR A 373 2.74 11.33 -17.05
N THR A 374 3.34 10.69 -16.03
CA THR A 374 4.64 9.98 -16.15
C THR A 374 4.62 8.87 -17.20
N SER A 375 3.48 8.17 -17.28
CA SER A 375 3.26 7.04 -18.18
C SER A 375 2.67 7.44 -19.53
N ASP A 376 2.39 8.74 -19.76
CA ASP A 376 1.89 9.22 -21.04
C ASP A 376 2.95 8.95 -22.14
N PRO A 377 2.58 8.40 -23.31
CA PRO A 377 3.53 8.12 -24.38
C PRO A 377 4.38 9.34 -24.81
N LEU A 378 3.83 10.56 -24.74
CA LEU A 378 4.57 11.79 -25.03
C LEU A 378 5.57 12.13 -23.93
N THR A 379 5.20 11.92 -22.67
CA THR A 379 6.11 12.09 -21.53
C THR A 379 7.25 11.09 -21.61
N VAL A 380 6.96 9.81 -21.85
CA VAL A 380 7.98 8.76 -22.03
C VAL A 380 8.88 9.07 -23.24
N ALA A 381 8.30 9.51 -24.37
CA ALA A 381 9.07 9.92 -25.53
C ALA A 381 9.95 11.15 -25.25
N ALA A 382 9.49 12.09 -24.42
CA ALA A 382 10.26 13.23 -23.98
C ALA A 382 11.41 12.80 -23.05
N GLN A 383 11.16 11.94 -22.06
CA GLN A 383 12.17 11.37 -21.15
C GLN A 383 13.28 10.62 -21.88
N ALA A 384 12.98 10.04 -23.05
CA ALA A 384 13.97 9.35 -23.87
C ALA A 384 15.01 10.30 -24.50
N ARG A 385 14.75 11.62 -24.51
CA ARG A 385 15.64 12.60 -25.14
C ARG A 385 16.79 13.00 -24.20
N PRO A 386 18.05 13.10 -24.68
CA PRO A 386 19.20 13.45 -23.84
C PRO A 386 19.08 14.80 -23.12
N GLU A 387 18.33 15.76 -23.66
CA GLU A 387 18.09 17.05 -23.02
C GLU A 387 17.12 16.97 -21.82
N ASN A 388 16.32 15.91 -21.74
CA ASN A 388 15.33 15.69 -20.69
C ASN A 388 15.88 14.75 -19.61
N GLN A 389 16.60 15.33 -18.66
CA GLN A 389 17.24 14.60 -17.56
C GLN A 389 16.31 14.29 -16.38
N TRP A 390 14.99 14.29 -16.59
CA TRP A 390 13.97 14.04 -15.57
C TRP A 390 13.39 12.63 -15.73
N ALA A 391 13.08 11.97 -14.61
CA ALA A 391 12.55 10.59 -14.57
C ALA A 391 11.06 10.52 -14.23
N VAL A 392 10.52 11.55 -13.56
CA VAL A 392 9.09 11.64 -13.23
C VAL A 392 8.47 12.73 -14.09
N HIS A 393 8.78 13.98 -13.76
CA HIS A 393 8.28 15.16 -14.43
C HIS A 393 9.23 16.31 -14.12
N PRO A 394 9.52 17.25 -15.04
CA PRO A 394 10.44 18.35 -14.78
C PRO A 394 10.04 19.25 -13.60
N LEU A 395 8.76 19.25 -13.23
CA LEU A 395 8.24 19.94 -12.04
C LEU A 395 8.47 19.17 -10.72
N ILE A 396 8.80 17.87 -10.78
CA ILE A 396 9.00 16.97 -9.63
C ILE A 396 10.48 16.68 -9.36
N ASP A 397 11.30 16.37 -10.36
CA ASP A 397 12.73 16.07 -10.14
C ASP A 397 13.68 17.11 -10.76
N GLY A 398 13.09 18.22 -11.24
CA GLY A 398 13.80 19.35 -11.81
C GLY A 398 14.33 19.08 -13.23
N CYS A 399 14.51 20.14 -14.01
CA CYS A 399 15.34 20.09 -15.20
C CYS A 399 16.79 20.38 -14.78
N ARG A 400 17.71 19.44 -15.01
CA ARG A 400 19.14 19.74 -15.02
C ARG A 400 19.59 19.80 -16.47
N PRO A 401 19.70 20.99 -17.11
CA PRO A 401 20.42 21.06 -18.38
C PRO A 401 21.85 20.56 -18.12
N GLU A 402 22.36 19.67 -18.97
CA GLU A 402 23.78 19.29 -18.87
C GLU A 402 24.62 20.57 -19.02
N PRO A 403 25.56 20.83 -18.10
CA PRO A 403 26.46 21.96 -18.25
C PRO A 403 27.28 21.78 -19.53
N GLY A 404 26.96 22.54 -20.58
CA GLY A 404 27.73 22.59 -21.82
C GLY A 404 27.11 21.92 -23.05
N VAL A 405 25.86 21.44 -23.00
CA VAL A 405 25.12 21.08 -24.23
C VAL A 405 24.34 22.32 -24.67
N ASP A 406 24.86 23.01 -25.69
CA ASP A 406 24.12 24.08 -26.35
C ASP A 406 22.77 23.52 -26.85
N PRO A 407 21.64 24.19 -26.62
CA PRO A 407 20.36 23.73 -27.12
C PRO A 407 20.47 23.61 -28.63
N ASP A 408 20.28 22.39 -29.15
CA ASP A 408 20.31 22.11 -30.59
C ASP A 408 19.40 23.12 -31.29
N PRO A 409 19.93 23.99 -32.16
CA PRO A 409 19.11 24.90 -32.94
C PRO A 409 18.38 24.04 -33.95
N GLY A 410 17.25 23.47 -33.52
CA GLY A 410 16.47 22.52 -34.32
C GLY A 410 16.21 23.03 -35.74
N PRO A 411 15.89 22.11 -36.67
CA PRO A 411 15.76 22.45 -38.08
C PRO A 411 14.72 23.57 -38.26
N ARG A 412 15.19 24.69 -38.81
CA ARG A 412 14.36 25.84 -39.19
C ARG A 412 13.51 25.54 -40.41
#